data_AF-A0A819DYV0-F1
#
_entry.id   AF-A0A819DYV0-F1
#
_cell.length_a   1.000
_cell.length_b   1.000
_cell.length_c   1.000
_cell.angle_alpha   90.00
_cell.angle_beta   90.00
_cell.angle_gamma   90.00
#
_symmetry.space_group_name_H-M   'P 1'
#
loop_
_entity.id
_entity.type
_entity.pdbx_description
1 polymer ?
#
loop_
_entity_poly.entity_id
_entity_poly.type
_entity_poly.pdbx_seq_one_letter_code
_entity_poly.pdbx_strand_id
1 'polypeptide(L)'
;MKIFWLLTIAILIQTDVYAIECPPTTTSMQRLLDEAFIPGAAFVVVNSTDIIYEQGIGYHTPPIFKDRRPIDPSSSIFLLASISKTFVGVAAMQMVESNRLKLDVDINQYLGPQMKVIHPHYPNKTITMRNLLSHSSGIRQNIIEEYKLYVPGDDF
;
A
#
# COMPACT_ATOMS: atom_id res chain seq x y z
N MET A 1 0.92 -71.19 25.94
CA MET A 1 -0.20 -70.87 25.03
C MET A 1 -1.02 -69.71 25.64
N LYS A 2 -0.65 -68.46 25.36
CA LYS A 2 -1.43 -67.23 25.58
C LYS A 2 -0.77 -66.14 24.71
N ILE A 3 -1.34 -65.90 23.54
CA ILE A 3 -0.85 -64.95 22.54
C ILE A 3 -1.54 -63.60 22.80
N PHE A 4 -0.72 -62.57 23.00
CA PHE A 4 -1.10 -61.20 23.27
C PHE A 4 -1.56 -60.51 21.97
N TRP A 5 -2.71 -59.84 22.04
CA TRP A 5 -3.18 -58.92 21.02
C TRP A 5 -2.45 -57.57 21.17
N LEU A 6 -1.83 -57.08 20.10
CA LEU A 6 -1.41 -55.68 19.96
C LEU A 6 -1.74 -55.22 18.54
N LEU A 7 -2.97 -54.73 18.37
CA LEU A 7 -3.38 -53.91 17.24
C LEU A 7 -2.70 -52.54 17.38
N THR A 8 -1.61 -52.33 16.63
CA THR A 8 -1.04 -51.01 16.41
C THR A 8 -1.65 -50.43 15.14
N ILE A 9 -2.73 -49.67 15.30
CA ILE A 9 -3.22 -48.80 14.23
C ILE A 9 -2.32 -47.56 14.26
N ALA A 10 -1.37 -47.49 13.34
CA ALA A 10 -0.66 -46.25 13.04
C ALA A 10 -1.61 -45.32 12.29
N ILE A 11 -2.27 -44.41 13.01
CA ILE A 11 -2.96 -43.27 12.39
C ILE A 11 -1.87 -42.34 11.88
N LEU A 12 -1.61 -42.39 10.57
CA LEU A 12 -0.91 -41.34 9.85
C LEU A 12 -1.81 -40.12 9.85
N ILE A 13 -1.60 -39.21 10.80
CA ILE A 13 -2.08 -37.84 10.66
C ILE A 13 -1.26 -37.26 9.51
N GLN A 14 -1.79 -37.31 8.29
CA GLN A 14 -1.33 -36.42 7.23
C GLN A 14 -1.65 -35.02 7.72
N THR A 15 -0.68 -34.37 8.36
CA THR A 15 -0.70 -32.91 8.41
C THR A 15 -0.50 -32.47 6.98
N ASP A 16 -1.58 -32.09 6.31
CA ASP A 16 -1.48 -31.28 5.10
C ASP A 16 -0.84 -29.97 5.55
N VAL A 17 0.49 -29.97 5.58
CA VAL A 17 1.26 -28.75 5.49
C VAL A 17 0.87 -28.25 4.11
N TYR A 18 -0.03 -27.26 4.05
CA TYR A 18 -0.29 -26.50 2.84
C TYR A 18 1.07 -25.91 2.44
N ALA A 19 1.81 -26.62 1.60
CA ALA A 19 2.98 -26.10 0.96
C ALA A 19 2.46 -24.98 0.07
N ILE A 20 2.64 -23.74 0.52
CA ILE A 20 2.43 -22.59 -0.34
C ILE A 20 3.47 -22.74 -1.45
N GLU A 21 3.01 -23.06 -2.65
CA GLU A 21 3.86 -23.03 -3.83
C GLU A 21 4.43 -21.61 -3.97
N CYS A 22 5.75 -21.52 -4.14
CA CYS A 22 6.46 -20.27 -4.30
C CYS A 22 7.13 -20.27 -5.68
N PRO A 23 6.72 -19.37 -6.60
CA PRO A 23 5.67 -18.36 -6.43
C PRO A 23 4.25 -18.96 -6.40
N PRO A 24 3.28 -18.26 -5.79
CA PRO A 24 1.90 -18.71 -5.74
C PRO A 24 1.30 -18.83 -7.15
N THR A 25 0.45 -19.83 -7.37
CA THR A 25 -0.23 -19.99 -8.66
C THR A 25 -1.23 -18.85 -8.90
N THR A 26 -1.46 -18.54 -10.18
CA THR A 26 -2.47 -17.57 -10.60
C THR A 26 -3.86 -17.93 -10.11
N THR A 27 -4.19 -19.23 -10.08
CA THR A 27 -5.47 -19.73 -9.53
C THR A 27 -5.59 -19.48 -8.03
N SER A 28 -4.54 -19.75 -7.25
CA SER A 28 -4.56 -19.48 -5.81
C SER A 28 -4.69 -17.98 -5.52
N MET A 29 -3.99 -17.13 -6.28
CA MET A 29 -4.11 -15.68 -6.13
C MET A 29 -5.49 -15.16 -6.55
N GLN A 30 -6.04 -15.63 -7.67
CA GLN A 30 -7.39 -15.23 -8.11
C GLN A 30 -8.43 -15.58 -7.04
N ARG A 31 -8.36 -16.78 -6.45
CA ARG A 31 -9.25 -17.16 -5.36
C ARG A 31 -9.18 -16.20 -4.17
N LEU A 32 -7.97 -15.79 -3.76
CA LEU A 32 -7.79 -14.85 -2.65
C LEU A 32 -8.34 -13.45 -2.96
N LEU A 33 -8.17 -12.98 -4.21
CA LEU A 33 -8.75 -11.72 -4.65
C LEU A 33 -10.28 -11.78 -4.66
N ASP A 34 -10.85 -12.88 -5.15
CA ASP A 34 -12.31 -13.09 -5.19
C ASP A 34 -12.90 -13.13 -3.77
N GLU A 35 -12.27 -13.84 -2.83
CA GLU A 35 -12.65 -13.89 -1.41
C GLU A 35 -12.58 -12.51 -0.73
N ALA A 36 -11.66 -11.65 -1.18
CA ALA A 36 -11.50 -10.28 -0.68
C ALA A 36 -12.33 -9.25 -1.45
N PHE A 37 -13.12 -9.66 -2.45
CA PHE A 37 -13.87 -8.78 -3.35
C PHE A 37 -12.99 -7.74 -4.07
N ILE A 38 -11.74 -8.11 -4.39
CA ILE A 38 -10.80 -7.28 -5.14
C ILE A 38 -10.89 -7.66 -6.63
N PRO A 39 -11.28 -6.75 -7.54
CA PRO A 39 -11.48 -7.08 -8.95
C PRO A 39 -10.21 -7.56 -9.68
N GLY A 40 -9.05 -7.07 -9.28
CA GLY A 40 -7.77 -7.41 -9.86
C GLY A 40 -6.61 -6.70 -9.15
N ALA A 41 -5.41 -7.24 -9.33
CA ALA A 41 -4.17 -6.70 -8.76
C ALA A 41 -2.97 -7.05 -9.65
N ALA A 42 -1.97 -6.17 -9.62
CA ALA A 42 -0.64 -6.43 -10.17
C ALA A 42 0.32 -6.75 -9.02
N PHE A 43 1.08 -7.84 -9.16
CA PHE A 43 2.08 -8.28 -8.21
C PHE A 43 3.45 -8.23 -8.86
N VAL A 44 4.38 -7.48 -8.26
CA VAL A 44 5.75 -7.35 -8.76
C VAL A 44 6.70 -7.58 -7.58
N VAL A 45 7.67 -8.46 -7.76
CA VAL A 45 8.77 -8.69 -6.81
C VAL A 45 10.07 -8.37 -7.52
N VAL A 46 10.88 -7.53 -6.89
CA VAL A 46 12.16 -7.08 -7.42
C VAL A 46 13.28 -7.47 -6.47
N ASN A 47 14.46 -7.73 -7.02
CA ASN A 47 15.70 -7.75 -6.26
C ASN A 47 16.52 -6.47 -6.58
N SER A 48 17.81 -6.45 -6.27
CA SER A 48 18.68 -5.30 -6.50
C SER A 48 18.85 -4.89 -7.97
N THR A 49 18.61 -5.79 -8.91
CA THR A 49 18.93 -5.60 -10.34
C THR A 49 17.74 -5.87 -11.26
N ASP A 50 16.84 -6.78 -10.87
CA ASP A 50 15.86 -7.39 -11.76
C ASP A 50 14.47 -7.51 -11.12
N ILE A 51 13.45 -7.54 -11.97
CA ILE A 51 12.13 -8.04 -11.62
C ILE A 51 12.20 -9.57 -11.65
N ILE A 52 12.00 -10.20 -10.50
CA ILE A 52 12.10 -11.67 -10.35
C ILE A 52 10.74 -12.37 -10.36
N TYR A 53 9.66 -11.60 -10.29
CA TYR A 53 8.29 -12.08 -10.44
C TYR A 53 7.39 -10.91 -10.84
N GLU A 54 6.52 -11.14 -11.81
CA GLU A 54 5.58 -10.15 -12.31
C GLU A 54 4.31 -10.85 -12.78
N GLN A 55 3.16 -10.50 -12.20
CA GLN A 55 1.89 -11.11 -12.55
C GLN A 55 0.72 -10.14 -12.37
N GLY A 56 -0.10 -10.00 -13.42
CA GLY A 56 -1.43 -9.41 -13.33
C GLY A 56 -2.49 -10.48 -13.12
N ILE A 57 -3.40 -10.26 -12.19
CA ILE A 57 -4.54 -11.13 -11.89
C ILE A 57 -5.81 -10.29 -11.93
N GLY A 58 -6.88 -10.84 -12.51
CA GLY A 58 -8.18 -10.17 -12.58
C GLY A 58 -8.21 -8.96 -13.53
N TYR A 59 -9.04 -7.98 -13.19
CA TYR A 59 -9.44 -6.87 -14.06
C TYR A 59 -9.52 -5.55 -13.30
N HIS A 60 -9.50 -4.44 -14.03
CA HIS A 60 -9.67 -3.08 -13.48
C HIS A 60 -11.06 -2.83 -12.88
N THR A 61 -12.07 -3.62 -13.26
CA THR A 61 -13.46 -3.42 -12.89
C THR A 61 -14.10 -4.71 -12.36
N PRO A 62 -15.02 -4.62 -11.38
CA PRO A 62 -15.79 -5.78 -10.92
C PRO A 62 -16.64 -6.41 -12.06
N PRO A 63 -17.05 -7.68 -11.94
CA PRO A 63 -17.78 -8.40 -13.00
C PRO A 63 -19.12 -7.78 -13.44
N ILE A 64 -19.69 -6.85 -12.66
CA ILE A 64 -20.93 -6.14 -13.03
C ILE A 64 -20.74 -5.17 -14.20
N PHE A 65 -19.51 -4.71 -14.46
CA PHE A 65 -19.20 -3.82 -15.56
C PHE A 65 -18.96 -4.61 -16.86
N LYS A 66 -19.52 -4.12 -17.97
CA LYS A 66 -19.39 -4.76 -19.28
C LYS A 66 -18.01 -4.60 -19.89
N ASP A 67 -17.38 -3.45 -19.69
CA ASP A 67 -15.99 -3.22 -20.11
C ASP A 67 -15.05 -3.76 -19.03
N ARG A 68 -14.37 -4.86 -19.36
CA ARG A 68 -13.45 -5.54 -18.47
C ARG A 68 -12.05 -5.49 -19.08
N ARG A 69 -11.24 -4.55 -18.60
CA ARG A 69 -9.83 -4.46 -18.95
C ARG A 69 -9.00 -5.35 -18.02
N PRO A 70 -8.27 -6.36 -18.53
CA PRO A 70 -7.44 -7.23 -17.70
C PRO A 70 -6.30 -6.42 -17.05
N ILE A 71 -5.83 -6.88 -15.89
CA ILE A 71 -4.62 -6.32 -15.30
C ILE A 71 -3.39 -6.81 -16.09
N ASP A 72 -2.66 -5.86 -16.64
CA ASP A 72 -1.30 -6.02 -17.15
C ASP A 72 -0.33 -5.30 -16.20
N PRO A 73 0.57 -6.00 -15.50
CA PRO A 73 1.46 -5.40 -14.52
C PRO A 73 2.45 -4.38 -15.13
N SER A 74 2.72 -4.47 -16.44
CA SER A 74 3.67 -3.59 -17.12
C SER A 74 3.05 -2.27 -17.60
N SER A 75 1.73 -2.20 -17.73
CA SER A 75 1.03 -1.08 -18.37
C SER A 75 -0.20 -0.57 -17.61
N SER A 76 -0.73 -1.34 -16.66
CA SER A 76 -1.91 -0.93 -15.87
C SER A 76 -1.58 0.20 -14.91
N ILE A 77 -2.45 1.21 -14.89
CA ILE A 77 -2.32 2.37 -14.01
C ILE A 77 -3.30 2.23 -12.83
N PHE A 78 -2.83 2.56 -11.63
CA PHE A 78 -3.60 2.53 -10.39
C PHE A 78 -3.49 3.86 -9.66
N LEU A 79 -4.53 4.23 -8.92
CA LEU A 79 -4.47 5.35 -7.98
C LEU A 79 -3.59 4.98 -6.78
N LEU A 80 -2.45 5.66 -6.62
CA LEU A 80 -1.44 5.33 -5.61
C LEU A 80 -1.85 5.65 -4.16
N ALA A 81 -2.86 6.50 -3.96
CA ALA A 81 -3.29 6.96 -2.64
C ALA A 81 -2.09 7.35 -1.73
N SER A 82 -1.96 6.74 -0.55
CA SER A 82 -0.89 7.07 0.40
C SER A 82 0.51 6.61 -0.02
N ILE A 83 0.65 5.76 -1.05
CA ILE A 83 1.98 5.39 -1.60
C ILE A 83 2.69 6.63 -2.17
N SER A 84 1.93 7.62 -2.65
CA SER A 84 2.46 8.92 -3.12
C SER A 84 3.36 9.63 -2.10
N LYS A 85 3.15 9.42 -0.80
CA LYS A 85 3.96 10.06 0.26
C LYS A 85 5.42 9.62 0.22
N THR A 86 5.71 8.40 -0.22
CA THR A 86 7.10 7.92 -0.37
C THR A 86 7.85 8.74 -1.40
N PHE A 87 7.23 9.01 -2.56
CA PHE A 87 7.82 9.83 -3.61
C PHE A 87 8.04 11.27 -3.17
N VAL A 88 7.03 11.87 -2.51
CA VAL A 88 7.13 13.24 -1.97
C VAL A 88 8.21 13.33 -0.89
N GLY A 89 8.32 12.32 -0.03
CA GLY A 89 9.36 12.24 1.00
C GLY A 89 10.77 12.19 0.39
N VAL A 90 10.98 11.37 -0.64
CA VAL A 90 12.26 11.32 -1.37
C VAL A 90 12.58 12.66 -2.01
N ALA A 91 11.62 13.27 -2.72
CA ALA A 91 11.81 14.58 -3.34
C ALA A 91 12.16 15.67 -2.30
N ALA A 92 11.50 15.65 -1.13
CA ALA A 92 11.81 16.57 -0.03
C ALA A 92 13.24 16.37 0.48
N MET A 93 13.69 15.12 0.65
CA MET A 93 15.05 14.82 1.11
C MET A 93 16.11 15.15 0.06
N GLN A 94 15.84 15.01 -1.23
CA GLN A 94 16.71 15.50 -2.31
C GLN A 94 16.86 17.02 -2.25
N MET A 95 15.78 17.76 -1.97
CA MET A 95 15.87 19.22 -1.76
C MET A 95 16.66 19.59 -0.50
N VAL A 96 16.63 18.75 0.54
CA VAL A 96 17.48 18.92 1.73
C VAL A 96 18.95 18.75 1.37
N GLU A 97 19.29 17.68 0.66
CA GLU A 97 20.65 17.40 0.19
C GLU A 97 21.18 18.54 -0.68
N SER A 98 20.35 19.11 -1.55
CA SER A 98 20.71 20.26 -2.38
C SER A 98 20.66 21.62 -1.66
N ASN A 99 20.51 21.67 -0.33
CA ASN A 99 20.37 22.88 0.48
C ASN A 99 19.21 23.83 0.08
N ARG A 100 18.19 23.32 -0.61
CA ARG A 100 16.99 24.07 -1.04
C ARG A 100 15.85 23.99 -0.02
N LEU A 101 15.88 22.99 0.84
CA LEU A 101 14.93 22.78 1.93
C LEU A 101 15.69 22.55 3.24
N LYS A 102 15.21 23.11 4.35
CA LYS A 102 15.77 22.89 5.69
C LYS A 102 14.74 22.18 6.56
N LEU A 103 15.15 21.11 7.23
CA LEU A 103 14.24 20.27 8.03
C LEU A 103 13.75 20.97 9.31
N ASP A 104 14.60 21.78 9.92
CA ASP A 104 14.43 22.29 11.30
C ASP A 104 14.17 23.80 11.35
N VAL A 105 13.56 24.35 10.30
CA VAL A 105 13.08 25.75 10.26
C VAL A 105 11.56 25.80 10.28
N ASP A 106 11.01 26.98 10.61
CA ASP A 106 9.57 27.21 10.57
C ASP A 106 9.01 26.98 9.16
N ILE A 107 8.01 26.10 9.05
CA ILE A 107 7.35 25.78 7.79
C ILE A 107 6.76 27.02 7.11
N ASN A 108 6.37 28.04 7.89
CA ASN A 108 5.82 29.29 7.38
C ASN A 108 6.83 30.11 6.55
N GLN A 109 8.13 29.81 6.63
CA GLN A 109 9.13 30.38 5.72
C GLN A 109 8.88 29.96 4.26
N TYR A 110 8.23 28.80 4.05
CA TYR A 110 7.87 28.28 2.74
C TYR A 110 6.42 28.58 2.35
N LEU A 111 5.49 28.63 3.31
CA LEU A 111 4.04 28.71 3.01
C LEU A 111 3.50 30.14 2.79
N GLY A 112 4.32 31.17 2.92
CA GLY A 112 3.91 32.55 2.66
C GLY A 112 2.80 33.07 3.60
N PRO A 113 2.42 34.35 3.48
CA PRO A 113 1.51 34.98 4.45
C PRO A 113 0.06 34.52 4.36
N GLN A 114 -0.38 33.98 3.22
CA GLN A 114 -1.78 33.58 3.00
C GLN A 114 -2.12 32.19 3.56
N MET A 115 -1.10 31.38 3.91
CA MET A 115 -1.27 29.99 4.34
C MET A 115 -0.42 29.71 5.58
N LYS A 116 -0.48 30.60 6.57
CA LYS A 116 0.23 30.38 7.82
C LYS A 116 -0.36 29.20 8.58
N VAL A 117 0.51 28.29 9.02
CA VAL A 117 0.18 27.12 9.82
C VAL A 117 0.69 27.35 11.24
N ILE A 118 -0.24 27.43 12.19
CA ILE A 118 0.03 27.66 13.61
C ILE A 118 -0.76 26.63 14.43
N HIS A 119 -0.11 25.98 15.39
CA HIS A 119 -0.81 25.03 16.26
C HIS A 119 -1.75 25.76 17.24
N PRO A 120 -3.06 25.46 17.27
CA PRO A 120 -4.03 26.24 18.05
C PRO A 120 -3.78 26.18 19.56
N HIS A 121 -3.31 25.04 20.08
CA HIS A 121 -2.98 24.89 21.51
C HIS A 121 -1.53 25.21 21.88
N TYR A 122 -0.66 25.39 20.88
CA TYR A 122 0.78 25.62 21.10
C TYR A 122 1.31 26.68 20.13
N PRO A 123 0.78 27.92 20.17
CA PRO A 123 1.07 28.94 19.17
C PRO A 123 2.56 29.36 19.11
N ASN A 124 3.29 29.15 20.22
CA ASN A 124 4.73 29.44 20.31
C ASN A 124 5.62 28.26 19.89
N LYS A 125 5.04 27.12 19.52
CA LYS A 125 5.77 25.96 19.02
C LYS A 125 5.80 25.98 17.50
N THR A 126 7.00 26.04 16.95
CA THR A 126 7.23 25.99 15.52
C THR A 126 6.88 24.61 14.96
N ILE A 127 6.11 24.58 13.88
CA ILE A 127 5.94 23.40 13.05
C ILE A 127 7.02 23.44 11.97
N THR A 128 7.80 22.37 11.85
CA THR A 128 8.90 22.27 10.88
C THR A 128 8.59 21.26 9.78
N MET A 129 9.41 21.27 8.71
CA MET A 129 9.30 20.22 7.67
C MET A 129 9.54 18.82 8.25
N ARG A 130 10.45 18.67 9.22
CA ARG A 130 10.65 17.40 9.93
C ARG A 130 9.34 16.90 10.54
N ASN A 131 8.57 17.79 11.18
CA ASN A 131 7.29 17.40 11.77
C ASN A 131 6.27 16.94 10.72
N LEU A 132 6.27 17.54 9.52
CA LEU A 132 5.39 17.09 8.44
C LEU A 132 5.80 15.71 7.92
N LEU A 133 7.08 15.52 7.61
CA LEU A 133 7.61 14.26 7.09
C LEU A 133 7.51 13.09 8.09
N SER A 134 7.48 13.39 9.39
CA SER A 134 7.36 12.39 10.46
C SER A 134 5.96 12.31 11.10
N HIS A 135 4.94 12.93 10.51
CA HIS A 135 3.57 12.94 11.03
C HIS A 135 3.44 13.41 12.49
N SER A 136 4.28 14.37 12.91
CA SER A 136 4.32 14.88 14.29
C SER A 136 3.95 16.36 14.40
N SER A 137 3.32 16.95 13.38
CA SER A 137 2.95 18.37 13.35
C SER A 137 1.67 18.71 14.14
N GLY A 138 0.88 17.69 14.49
CA GLY A 138 -0.44 17.87 15.10
C GLY A 138 -1.55 18.27 14.12
N ILE A 139 -1.24 18.37 12.82
CA ILE A 139 -2.24 18.63 11.77
C ILE A 139 -3.11 17.39 11.61
N ARG A 140 -4.43 17.58 11.73
CA ARG A 140 -5.41 16.50 11.58
C ARG A 140 -5.89 16.41 10.14
N GLN A 141 -6.20 15.19 9.73
CA GLN A 141 -6.85 14.92 8.46
C GLN A 141 -8.29 15.44 8.49
N ASN A 142 -8.70 16.11 7.41
CA ASN A 142 -10.09 16.53 7.23
C ASN A 142 -10.82 15.52 6.36
N ILE A 143 -11.35 14.49 7.01
CA ILE A 143 -12.05 13.37 6.35
C ILE A 143 -13.24 13.84 5.52
N ILE A 144 -13.91 14.93 5.90
CA ILE A 144 -15.11 15.42 5.19
C ILE A 144 -14.74 15.97 3.82
N GLU A 145 -13.60 16.66 3.70
CA GLU A 145 -13.12 17.18 2.41
C GLU A 145 -12.55 16.06 1.53
N GLU A 146 -11.89 15.07 2.14
CA GLU A 146 -11.33 13.93 1.39
C GLU A 146 -12.39 13.09 0.69
N TYR A 147 -13.53 12.83 1.33
CA TYR A 147 -14.63 12.07 0.71
C TYR A 147 -15.25 12.78 -0.50
N LYS A 148 -15.01 14.08 -0.71
CA LYS A 148 -15.46 14.79 -1.92
C LYS A 148 -14.60 14.47 -3.15
N LEU A 149 -13.39 13.93 -2.97
CA LEU A 149 -12.44 13.65 -4.04
C LEU A 149 -12.52 12.22 -4.59
N TYR A 150 -13.41 11.39 -4.03
CA TYR A 150 -13.64 10.02 -4.47
C TYR A 150 -15.10 9.85 -4.84
N VAL A 151 -15.49 10.38 -6.01
CA VAL A 151 -16.85 10.24 -6.52
C VAL A 151 -16.89 9.08 -7.53
N PRO A 152 -17.84 8.14 -7.42
CA PRO A 152 -18.03 7.14 -8.46
C PRO A 152 -18.29 7.81 -9.82
N GLY A 153 -17.37 7.62 -10.77
CA GLY A 153 -17.46 8.22 -12.11
C GLY A 153 -16.36 9.22 -12.45
N ASP A 154 -15.43 9.51 -11.54
CA ASP A 154 -14.24 10.31 -11.87
C ASP A 154 -13.35 9.55 -12.87
N ASP A 155 -13.26 10.09 -14.08
CA ASP A 155 -12.47 9.62 -15.20
C ASP A 155 -11.10 10.32 -15.21
N PHE A 156 -10.06 9.58 -14.81
CA PHE A 156 -8.66 9.98 -14.99
C PHE A 156 -8.11 9.48 -16.33
#